data_AF-A0A7K0E0K6-F1
#
_entry.id   AF-A0A7K0E0K6-F1
#
_cell.length_a   1.000
_cell.length_b   1.000
_cell.length_c   1.000
_cell.angle_alpha   90.00
_cell.angle_beta   90.00
_cell.angle_gamma   90.00
#
_symmetry.space_group_name_H-M   'P 1'
#
loop_
_entity.id
_entity.type
_entity.pdbx_description
1 polymer ?
#
loop_
_entity_poly.entity_id
_entity_poly.type
_entity_poly.pdbx_seq_one_letter_code
_entity_poly.pdbx_strand_id
1 'polypeptide(L)'
;MSKLLSPAYRREFTQGDTPAGPADFDDWIVRAVPNPARPLFREGRYLLAEEPALQDTALYHSVLAAIADGNATRGGVAGYLSRKSTDLAHPRSVLQEVGMITHEQDAFRKNRSHYRIAEPLITFYHTVMRQNWGDLERPGRAAQVRRRLQPTFRGKVLGPHFERISRDWARRHADSETFGGVPK
;
A
#
# COMPACT_ATOMS: atom_id res chain seq x y z
N MET A 1 11.46 -2.49 9.11
CA MET A 1 10.35 -2.44 10.09
C MET A 1 9.30 -1.49 9.53
N SER A 2 8.06 -1.92 9.32
CA SER A 2 6.98 -0.98 8.95
C SER A 2 6.70 -0.08 10.15
N LYS A 3 6.81 1.24 9.97
CA LYS A 3 6.57 2.26 11.00
C LYS A 3 5.13 2.16 11.58
N LEU A 4 4.18 1.56 10.87
CA LEU A 4 2.78 1.38 11.29
C LEU A 4 2.55 0.47 12.51
N LEU A 5 3.53 -0.34 12.90
CA LEU A 5 3.40 -1.16 14.12
C LEU A 5 3.74 -0.37 15.41
N SER A 6 4.08 0.92 15.29
CA SER A 6 4.26 1.79 16.45
C SER A 6 2.92 2.12 17.13
N PRO A 7 2.81 2.02 18.47
CA PRO A 7 1.63 2.42 19.24
C PRO A 7 1.09 3.83 18.93
N ALA A 8 1.97 4.75 18.46
CA ALA A 8 1.61 6.11 18.08
C ALA A 8 0.60 6.14 16.93
N TYR A 9 0.75 5.29 15.91
CA TYR A 9 -0.17 5.26 14.76
C TYR A 9 -1.60 4.84 15.15
N ARG A 10 -1.74 3.97 16.14
CA ARG A 10 -3.05 3.49 16.58
C ARG A 10 -3.79 4.49 17.47
N ARG A 11 -3.07 5.30 18.26
CA ARG A 11 -3.68 6.23 19.25
C ARG A 11 -3.56 7.70 18.87
N GLU A 12 -2.37 8.16 18.54
CA GLU A 12 -2.09 9.58 18.33
C GLU A 12 -2.56 10.04 16.95
N PHE A 13 -2.29 9.24 15.92
CA PHE A 13 -2.65 9.57 14.54
C PHE A 13 -4.15 9.46 14.24
N THR A 14 -4.86 8.66 15.02
CA THR A 14 -6.32 8.49 14.95
C THR A 14 -7.05 9.37 15.95
N GLN A 15 -6.32 10.06 16.84
CA GLN A 15 -6.86 10.85 17.96
C GLN A 15 -7.83 10.05 18.83
N GLY A 16 -7.50 8.78 19.09
CA GLY A 16 -8.29 7.87 19.92
C GLY A 16 -9.51 7.25 19.23
N ASP A 17 -9.83 7.64 17.98
CA ASP A 17 -10.92 7.03 17.23
C ASP A 17 -10.56 5.62 16.78
N THR A 18 -11.41 4.65 17.11
CA THR A 18 -11.23 3.23 16.81
C THR A 18 -12.49 2.66 16.17
N PRO A 19 -12.38 1.60 15.37
CA PRO A 19 -13.55 0.96 14.79
C PRO A 19 -14.43 0.37 15.90
N ALA A 20 -15.74 0.52 15.79
CA ALA A 20 -16.70 -0.05 16.75
C ALA A 20 -16.75 -1.59 16.71
N GLY A 21 -16.26 -2.19 15.61
CA GLY A 21 -16.14 -3.63 15.42
C GLY A 21 -15.72 -3.95 13.98
N PRO A 22 -15.66 -5.24 13.61
CA PRO A 22 -15.23 -5.66 12.28
C PRO A 22 -16.07 -5.06 11.15
N ALA A 23 -17.39 -4.90 11.36
CA ALA A 23 -18.29 -4.31 10.37
C ALA A 23 -18.05 -2.80 10.14
N ASP A 24 -17.51 -2.08 11.14
CA ASP A 24 -17.17 -0.66 11.02
C ASP A 24 -15.73 -0.45 10.53
N PHE A 25 -14.91 -1.49 10.38
CA PHE A 25 -13.48 -1.33 10.09
C PHE A 25 -13.21 -0.59 8.77
N ASP A 26 -13.90 -0.97 7.70
CA ASP A 26 -13.74 -0.35 6.39
C ASP A 26 -14.15 1.13 6.41
N ASP A 27 -15.30 1.42 7.01
CA ASP A 27 -15.82 2.77 7.14
C ASP A 27 -14.95 3.61 8.08
N TRP A 28 -14.39 3.00 9.12
CA TRP A 28 -13.40 3.59 10.00
C TRP A 28 -12.13 3.97 9.24
N ILE A 29 -11.54 3.08 8.43
CA ILE A 29 -10.36 3.43 7.62
C ILE A 29 -10.67 4.63 6.72
N VAL A 30 -11.82 4.60 6.04
CA VAL A 30 -12.22 5.65 5.10
C VAL A 30 -12.61 6.96 5.81
N ARG A 31 -13.01 6.95 7.10
CA ARG A 31 -13.24 8.19 7.87
C ARG A 31 -12.03 8.67 8.66
N ALA A 32 -11.06 7.80 8.92
CA ALA A 32 -9.88 8.09 9.72
C ALA A 32 -8.67 8.52 8.88
N VAL A 33 -8.34 7.78 7.82
CA VAL A 33 -7.13 7.99 7.03
C VAL A 33 -7.25 9.21 6.11
N PRO A 34 -8.29 9.33 5.24
CA PRO A 34 -8.42 10.48 4.36
C PRO A 34 -9.17 11.63 5.05
N ASN A 35 -8.79 11.97 6.28
CA ASN A 35 -9.38 13.07 7.04
C ASN A 35 -8.36 14.19 7.28
N PRO A 36 -8.47 15.36 6.64
CA PRO A 36 -7.47 16.43 6.73
C PRO A 36 -7.26 16.99 8.14
N ALA A 37 -8.19 16.75 9.07
CA ALA A 37 -8.05 17.13 10.47
C ALA A 37 -7.18 16.16 11.29
N ARG A 38 -6.73 15.04 10.71
CA ARG A 38 -5.93 14.02 11.38
C ARG A 38 -4.49 13.97 10.85
N PRO A 39 -3.49 13.70 11.71
CA PRO A 39 -2.09 13.57 11.30
C PRO A 39 -1.89 12.54 10.17
N LEU A 40 -2.65 11.45 10.21
CA LEU A 40 -2.57 10.35 9.24
C LEU A 40 -2.81 10.78 7.79
N PHE A 41 -3.51 11.90 7.58
CA PHE A 41 -3.79 12.42 6.24
C PHE A 41 -2.53 12.80 5.47
N ARG A 42 -1.55 13.41 6.15
CA ARG A 42 -0.31 13.89 5.51
C ARG A 42 0.82 12.89 5.57
N GLU A 43 0.70 11.91 6.45
CA GLU A 43 1.75 10.97 6.78
C GLU A 43 2.26 10.16 5.58
N GLY A 44 1.37 9.76 4.66
CA GLY A 44 1.78 9.09 3.41
C GLY A 44 2.73 9.92 2.52
N ARG A 45 2.73 11.25 2.64
CA ARG A 45 3.70 12.13 1.98
C ARG A 45 5.00 12.28 2.77
N TYR A 46 4.92 12.30 4.09
CA TYR A 46 6.09 12.51 4.94
C TYR A 46 6.95 11.26 5.11
N LEU A 47 6.35 10.07 5.07
CA LEU A 47 7.05 8.80 5.21
C LEU A 47 8.27 8.63 4.28
N LEU A 48 8.20 9.13 3.03
CA LEU A 48 9.35 9.10 2.12
C LEU A 48 10.32 10.25 2.37
N ALA A 49 9.80 11.44 2.70
CA ALA A 49 10.62 12.63 2.94
C ALA A 49 11.49 12.51 4.19
N GLU A 50 11.05 11.72 5.17
CA GLU A 50 11.79 11.41 6.40
C GLU A 50 12.90 10.37 6.20
N GLU A 51 12.96 9.69 5.06
CA GLU A 51 13.91 8.62 4.83
C GLU A 51 15.18 9.16 4.13
N PRO A 52 16.34 9.27 4.83
CA PRO A 52 17.50 9.96 4.29
C PRO A 52 18.08 9.33 3.01
N ALA A 53 17.85 8.04 2.81
CA ALA A 53 18.26 7.32 1.60
C ALA A 53 17.44 7.72 0.35
N LEU A 54 16.30 8.39 0.52
CA LEU A 54 15.37 8.76 -0.55
C LEU A 54 15.55 10.22 -1.00
N GLN A 55 16.69 10.53 -1.63
CA GLN A 55 17.00 11.91 -2.03
C GLN A 55 16.12 12.46 -3.18
N ASP A 56 15.80 11.65 -4.20
CA ASP A 56 14.84 12.00 -5.27
C ASP A 56 13.44 11.39 -5.00
N THR A 57 12.70 12.00 -4.08
CA THR A 57 11.37 11.53 -3.67
C THR A 57 10.37 11.43 -4.83
N ALA A 58 10.53 12.21 -5.90
CA ALA A 58 9.62 12.19 -7.04
C ALA A 58 9.74 10.87 -7.82
N LEU A 59 10.97 10.40 -8.07
CA LEU A 59 11.20 9.12 -8.73
C LEU A 59 10.66 7.95 -7.89
N TYR A 60 10.91 7.97 -6.58
CA TYR A 60 10.41 6.93 -5.66
C TYR A 60 8.88 6.89 -5.60
N HIS A 61 8.22 8.05 -5.50
CA HIS A 61 6.77 8.13 -5.60
C HIS A 61 6.24 7.63 -6.94
N SER A 62 6.98 7.84 -8.03
CA SER A 62 6.56 7.37 -9.36
C SER A 62 6.63 5.84 -9.46
N VAL A 63 7.69 5.22 -8.92
CA VAL A 63 7.80 3.76 -8.83
C VAL A 63 6.70 3.16 -7.96
N LEU A 64 6.44 3.75 -6.78
CA LEU A 64 5.36 3.31 -5.90
C LEU A 64 3.99 3.48 -6.54
N ALA A 65 3.74 4.58 -7.27
CA ALA A 65 2.50 4.77 -8.03
C ALA A 65 2.30 3.69 -9.09
N ALA A 66 3.36 3.32 -9.83
CA ALA A 66 3.30 2.25 -10.82
C ALA A 66 2.92 0.91 -10.17
N ILE A 67 3.56 0.56 -9.05
CA ILE A 67 3.27 -0.67 -8.30
C ILE A 67 1.84 -0.65 -7.76
N ALA A 68 1.41 0.47 -7.18
CA ALA A 68 0.07 0.68 -6.62
C ALA A 68 -1.05 0.57 -7.68
N ASP A 69 -0.72 0.86 -8.95
CA ASP A 69 -1.63 0.71 -10.08
C ASP A 69 -1.56 -0.67 -10.75
N GLY A 70 -0.80 -1.61 -10.16
CA GLY A 70 -0.71 -2.99 -10.62
C GLY A 70 0.43 -3.28 -11.60
N ASN A 71 1.23 -2.28 -11.96
CA ASN A 71 2.41 -2.44 -12.83
C ASN A 71 3.61 -2.96 -12.03
N ALA A 72 3.42 -4.08 -11.34
CA ALA A 72 4.30 -4.55 -10.27
C ALA A 72 5.50 -5.40 -10.74
N THR A 73 5.68 -5.65 -12.03
CA THR A 73 6.85 -6.40 -12.53
C THR A 73 7.98 -5.44 -12.91
N ARG A 74 9.23 -5.95 -13.06
CA ARG A 74 10.35 -5.13 -13.53
C ARG A 74 10.06 -4.42 -14.85
N GLY A 75 9.45 -5.13 -15.80
CA GLY A 75 9.03 -4.58 -17.09
C GLY A 75 7.78 -3.71 -16.98
N GLY A 76 6.83 -4.05 -16.11
CA GLY A 76 5.63 -3.27 -15.86
C GLY A 76 5.93 -1.86 -15.35
N VAL A 77 6.76 -1.74 -14.31
CA VAL A 77 7.17 -0.43 -13.78
C VAL A 77 7.90 0.38 -14.85
N ALA A 78 8.83 -0.26 -15.59
CA ALA A 78 9.58 0.40 -16.65
C ALA A 78 8.68 0.94 -17.77
N GLY A 79 7.73 0.12 -18.23
CA GLY A 79 6.74 0.51 -19.23
C GLY A 79 5.82 1.63 -18.75
N TYR A 80 5.31 1.54 -17.52
CA TYR A 80 4.46 2.58 -16.92
C TYR A 80 5.17 3.93 -16.82
N LEU A 81 6.47 3.92 -16.51
CA LEU A 81 7.27 5.15 -16.37
C LEU A 81 7.93 5.60 -17.67
N SER A 82 7.73 4.88 -18.79
CA SER A 82 8.43 5.12 -20.06
C SER A 82 9.94 5.24 -19.90
N ARG A 83 10.55 4.38 -19.07
CA ARG A 83 11.98 4.36 -18.74
C ARG A 83 12.59 3.00 -19.03
N LYS A 84 13.90 2.94 -19.24
CA LYS A 84 14.60 1.66 -19.37
C LYS A 84 14.59 0.94 -18.01
N SER A 85 14.42 -0.39 -18.03
CA SER A 85 14.43 -1.19 -16.80
C SER A 85 15.75 -1.09 -16.03
N THR A 86 16.87 -0.87 -16.73
CA THR A 86 18.20 -0.66 -16.13
C THR A 86 18.24 0.61 -15.27
N ASP A 87 17.61 1.68 -15.72
CA ASP A 87 17.62 2.99 -15.04
C ASP A 87 16.81 2.95 -13.74
N LEU A 88 15.94 1.94 -13.60
CA LEU A 88 15.13 1.70 -12.40
C LEU A 88 15.75 0.67 -11.47
N ALA A 89 16.91 0.09 -11.77
CA ALA A 89 17.56 -0.90 -10.91
C ALA A 89 17.90 -0.32 -9.53
N HIS A 90 18.60 0.82 -9.50
CA HIS A 90 18.99 1.47 -8.25
C HIS A 90 17.77 1.93 -7.42
N PRO A 91 16.79 2.70 -7.96
CA PRO A 91 15.61 3.10 -7.19
C PRO A 91 14.83 1.94 -6.57
N ARG A 92 14.73 0.80 -7.27
CA ARG A 92 14.08 -0.41 -6.71
C ARG A 92 14.89 -1.02 -5.59
N SER A 93 16.22 -1.08 -5.72
CA SER A 93 17.11 -1.59 -4.66
C SER A 93 16.96 -0.76 -3.39
N VAL A 94 17.04 0.57 -3.52
CA VAL A 94 16.89 1.48 -2.38
C VAL A 94 15.52 1.30 -1.73
N LEU A 95 14.43 1.27 -2.50
CA LEU A 95 13.09 1.02 -1.97
C LEU A 95 12.97 -0.33 -1.25
N GLN A 96 13.70 -1.36 -1.68
CA GLN A 96 13.74 -2.65 -0.98
C GLN A 96 14.55 -2.57 0.31
N GLU A 97 15.71 -1.92 0.27
CA GLU A 97 16.62 -1.75 1.41
C GLU A 97 15.97 -0.96 2.55
N VAL A 98 15.28 0.14 2.23
CA VAL A 98 14.52 0.91 3.23
C VAL A 98 13.19 0.23 3.62
N GLY A 99 12.88 -0.92 3.02
CA GLY A 99 11.69 -1.70 3.33
C GLY A 99 10.39 -1.07 2.86
N MET A 100 10.41 -0.20 1.86
CA MET A 100 9.21 0.39 1.23
C MET A 100 8.55 -0.56 0.24
N ILE A 101 9.33 -1.43 -0.41
CA ILE A 101 8.80 -2.49 -1.27
C ILE A 101 9.42 -3.85 -0.92
N THR A 102 8.66 -4.92 -1.14
CA THR A 102 9.15 -6.31 -1.09
C THR A 102 9.08 -6.92 -2.48
N HIS A 103 9.91 -7.93 -2.73
CA HIS A 103 9.90 -8.71 -3.96
C HIS A 103 9.32 -10.10 -3.66
N GLU A 104 8.17 -10.41 -4.24
CA GLU A 104 7.43 -11.64 -3.99
C GLU A 104 7.49 -12.55 -5.23
N GLN A 105 7.74 -13.84 -5.01
CA GLN A 105 7.63 -14.86 -6.05
C GLN A 105 6.18 -15.30 -6.19
N ASP A 106 5.73 -15.51 -7.42
CA ASP A 106 4.43 -16.10 -7.71
C ASP A 106 4.45 -17.58 -7.29
N ALA A 107 3.53 -17.94 -6.38
CA ALA A 107 3.43 -19.29 -5.82
C ALA A 107 3.10 -20.36 -6.87
N PHE A 108 2.49 -19.98 -7.99
CA PHE A 108 2.11 -20.88 -9.08
C PHE A 108 3.07 -20.82 -10.27
N ARG A 109 3.84 -19.73 -10.41
CA ARG A 109 4.76 -19.51 -11.53
C ARG A 109 6.12 -19.06 -11.02
N LYS A 110 7.03 -19.99 -10.77
CA LYS A 110 8.41 -19.74 -10.27
C LYS A 110 9.20 -18.66 -11.06
N ASN A 111 8.94 -18.52 -12.37
CA ASN A 111 9.60 -17.51 -13.22
C ASN A 111 8.91 -16.13 -13.20
N ARG A 112 7.84 -15.94 -12.43
CA ARG A 112 7.17 -14.65 -12.28
C ARG A 112 7.36 -14.14 -10.85
N SER A 113 7.87 -12.93 -10.76
CA SER A 113 7.98 -12.20 -9.51
C SER A 113 7.42 -10.79 -9.69
N HIS A 114 6.94 -10.23 -8.59
CA HIS A 114 6.37 -8.89 -8.58
C HIS A 114 6.80 -8.15 -7.31
N TYR A 115 6.85 -6.83 -7.43
CA TYR A 115 7.05 -5.91 -6.33
C TYR A 115 5.74 -5.67 -5.60
N ARG A 116 5.79 -5.55 -4.28
CA ARG A 116 4.67 -5.15 -3.44
C ARG A 116 5.10 -3.98 -2.59
N ILE A 117 4.23 -2.99 -2.41
CA ILE A 117 4.45 -1.94 -1.42
C ILE A 117 4.31 -2.55 -0.03
N ALA A 118 5.36 -2.45 0.76
CA ALA A 118 5.44 -3.02 2.10
C ALA A 118 4.55 -2.26 3.09
N GLU A 119 4.41 -0.95 2.87
CA GLU A 119 3.80 0.02 3.76
C GLU A 119 2.34 0.33 3.35
N PRO A 120 1.31 -0.20 4.06
CA PRO A 120 -0.10 0.00 3.74
C PRO A 120 -0.52 1.45 3.56
N LEU A 121 0.05 2.38 4.32
CA LEU A 121 -0.32 3.79 4.20
C LEU A 121 0.17 4.38 2.88
N ILE A 122 1.34 3.96 2.39
CA ILE A 122 1.85 4.32 1.07
C ILE A 122 0.98 3.72 -0.03
N THR A 123 0.54 2.45 0.11
CA THR A 123 -0.43 1.85 -0.81
C THR A 123 -1.72 2.68 -0.86
N PHE A 124 -2.32 2.96 0.30
CA PHE A 124 -3.56 3.73 0.39
C PHE A 124 -3.40 5.14 -0.19
N TYR A 125 -2.26 5.80 0.08
CA TYR A 125 -1.96 7.12 -0.47
C TYR A 125 -1.94 7.11 -2.00
N HIS A 126 -1.16 6.20 -2.61
CA HIS A 126 -1.01 6.14 -4.07
C HIS A 126 -2.27 5.64 -4.78
N THR A 127 -2.98 4.67 -4.19
CA THR A 127 -4.16 4.05 -4.80
C THR A 127 -5.43 4.90 -4.63
N VAL A 128 -5.58 5.63 -3.52
CA VAL A 128 -6.85 6.26 -3.12
C VAL A 128 -6.71 7.77 -2.97
N MET A 129 -5.77 8.23 -2.14
CA MET A 129 -5.75 9.63 -1.71
C MET A 129 -5.23 10.58 -2.78
N ARG A 130 -4.15 10.22 -3.48
CA ARG A 130 -3.41 11.11 -4.39
C ARG A 130 -4.30 11.70 -5.48
N GLN A 131 -5.19 10.89 -6.07
CA GLN A 131 -6.12 11.30 -7.12
C GLN A 131 -7.23 12.24 -6.61
N ASN A 132 -7.52 12.21 -5.32
CA ASN A 132 -8.61 12.94 -4.69
C ASN A 132 -8.11 14.05 -3.76
N TRP A 133 -6.81 14.36 -3.78
CA TRP A 133 -6.14 15.20 -2.78
C TRP A 133 -6.81 16.57 -2.61
N GLY A 134 -7.04 17.29 -3.72
CA GLY A 134 -7.66 18.61 -3.66
C GLY A 134 -9.11 18.60 -3.15
N ASP A 135 -9.86 17.52 -3.40
CA ASP A 135 -11.21 17.35 -2.88
C ASP A 135 -11.19 16.94 -1.39
N LEU A 136 -10.17 16.19 -0.96
CA LEU A 136 -9.97 15.80 0.44
C LEU A 136 -9.53 16.96 1.33
N GLU A 137 -8.80 17.95 0.79
CA GLU A 137 -8.40 19.15 1.54
C GLU A 137 -9.55 20.13 1.78
N ARG A 138 -10.61 20.08 0.96
CA ARG A 138 -11.73 21.02 1.03
C ARG A 138 -12.71 20.65 2.16
N PRO A 139 -12.96 21.56 3.12
CA PRO A 139 -14.00 21.35 4.13
C PRO A 139 -15.37 21.07 3.51
N GLY A 140 -16.18 20.23 4.15
CA GLY A 140 -17.56 19.92 3.73
C GLY A 140 -17.72 18.87 2.62
N ARG A 141 -16.65 18.46 1.92
CA ARG A 141 -16.70 17.44 0.85
C ARG A 141 -16.42 16.01 1.34
N ALA A 142 -15.97 15.85 2.58
CA ALA A 142 -15.50 14.58 3.12
C ALA A 142 -16.49 13.43 2.94
N ALA A 143 -17.77 13.61 3.27
CA ALA A 143 -18.77 12.54 3.12
C ALA A 143 -18.96 12.05 1.68
N GLN A 144 -18.96 12.97 0.71
CA GLN A 144 -19.09 12.65 -0.70
C GLN A 144 -17.84 11.94 -1.23
N VAL A 145 -16.66 12.44 -0.88
CA VAL A 145 -15.39 11.83 -1.29
C VAL A 145 -15.30 10.42 -0.69
N ARG A 146 -15.62 10.24 0.60
CA ARG A 146 -15.63 8.92 1.26
C ARG A 146 -16.46 7.88 0.51
N ARG A 147 -17.69 8.22 0.11
CA ARG A 147 -18.54 7.33 -0.71
C ARG A 147 -17.89 6.96 -2.05
N ARG A 148 -17.22 7.92 -2.70
CA ARG A 148 -16.50 7.69 -3.96
C ARG A 148 -15.26 6.81 -3.78
N LEU A 149 -14.57 6.91 -2.66
CA LEU A 149 -13.35 6.15 -2.37
C LEU A 149 -13.63 4.68 -2.06
N GLN A 150 -14.81 4.36 -1.52
CA GLN A 150 -15.14 3.02 -1.02
C GLN A 150 -14.91 1.88 -2.03
N PRO A 151 -15.41 1.95 -3.29
CA PRO A 151 -15.18 0.90 -4.27
C PRO A 151 -13.69 0.67 -4.58
N THR A 152 -12.92 1.74 -4.74
CA THR A 152 -11.47 1.66 -5.00
C THR A 152 -10.73 1.10 -3.80
N PHE A 153 -11.08 1.53 -2.59
CA PHE A 153 -10.50 1.00 -1.35
C PHE A 153 -10.73 -0.50 -1.24
N ARG A 154 -11.98 -0.97 -1.42
CA ARG A 154 -12.31 -2.39 -1.34
C ARG A 154 -11.59 -3.21 -2.41
N GLY A 155 -11.61 -2.76 -3.65
CA GLY A 155 -11.05 -3.51 -4.78
C GLY A 155 -9.53 -3.49 -4.85
N LYS A 156 -8.89 -2.34 -4.61
CA LYS A 156 -7.44 -2.17 -4.82
C LYS A 156 -6.60 -2.21 -3.54
N VAL A 157 -7.20 -2.05 -2.35
CA VAL A 157 -6.46 -2.09 -1.08
C VAL A 157 -6.87 -3.30 -0.25
N LEU A 158 -8.16 -3.41 0.10
CA LEU A 158 -8.64 -4.47 1.00
C LEU A 158 -8.55 -5.86 0.36
N GLY A 159 -9.02 -6.02 -0.87
CA GLY A 159 -9.00 -7.29 -1.60
C GLY A 159 -7.60 -7.93 -1.67
N PRO A 160 -6.60 -7.24 -2.24
CA PRO A 160 -5.23 -7.76 -2.31
C PRO A 160 -4.62 -8.05 -0.92
N HIS A 161 -4.94 -7.23 0.09
CA HIS A 161 -4.46 -7.46 1.45
C HIS A 161 -5.08 -8.71 2.10
N PHE A 162 -6.39 -8.90 1.91
CA PHE A 162 -7.12 -10.07 2.39
C PHE A 162 -6.61 -11.36 1.72
N GLU A 163 -6.43 -11.33 0.39
CA GLU A 163 -5.87 -12.45 -0.37
C GLU A 163 -4.48 -12.84 0.17
N ARG A 164 -3.64 -11.85 0.46
CA ARG A 164 -2.31 -12.07 1.04
C ARG A 164 -2.40 -12.74 2.42
N ILE A 165 -3.23 -12.22 3.32
CA ILE A 165 -3.42 -12.82 4.65
C ILE A 165 -3.89 -14.27 4.51
N SER A 166 -4.83 -14.52 3.59
CA SER A 166 -5.36 -15.86 3.33
C SER A 166 -4.27 -16.80 2.81
N ARG A 167 -3.45 -16.38 1.84
CA ARG A 167 -2.30 -17.16 1.34
C ARG A 167 -1.25 -17.40 2.41
N ASP A 168 -0.95 -16.40 3.22
CA ASP A 168 0.04 -16.47 4.28
C ASP A 168 -0.41 -17.43 5.39
N TRP A 169 -1.68 -17.34 5.80
CA TRP A 169 -2.30 -18.28 6.72
C TRP A 169 -2.29 -19.70 6.15
N ALA A 170 -2.73 -19.88 4.90
CA ALA A 170 -2.73 -21.18 4.24
C ALA A 170 -1.34 -21.80 4.19
N ARG A 171 -0.30 -21.03 3.83
CA ARG A 171 1.09 -21.51 3.81
C ARG A 171 1.63 -21.94 5.17
N ARG A 172 1.17 -21.33 6.26
CA ARG A 172 1.64 -21.63 7.62
C ARG A 172 0.83 -22.70 8.33
N HIS A 173 -0.44 -22.85 7.98
CA HIS A 173 -1.40 -23.62 8.79
C HIS A 173 -2.17 -24.68 8.02
N ALA A 174 -2.23 -24.63 6.69
CA ALA A 174 -2.90 -25.68 5.93
C ALA A 174 -2.02 -26.93 5.86
N ASP A 175 -2.65 -28.09 5.97
CA ASP A 175 -1.95 -29.35 5.70
C ASP A 175 -1.52 -29.41 4.23
N SER A 176 -0.38 -30.05 3.97
CA SER A 176 0.15 -30.25 2.62
C SER A 176 -0.85 -30.87 1.64
N GLU A 177 -1.78 -31.71 2.12
CA GLU A 177 -2.80 -32.36 1.28
C GLU A 177 -4.00 -31.45 0.96
N THR A 178 -4.22 -30.39 1.74
CA THR A 178 -5.41 -29.50 1.65
C THR A 178 -5.57 -28.85 0.27
N PHE A 179 -4.45 -28.57 -0.42
CA PHE A 179 -4.43 -27.91 -1.73
C PHE A 179 -3.75 -28.75 -2.82
N GLY A 180 -3.70 -30.08 -2.64
CA GLY A 180 -3.15 -31.00 -3.65
C GLY A 180 -1.63 -31.14 -3.63
N GLY A 181 -0.97 -30.88 -2.49
CA GLY A 181 0.46 -31.04 -2.29
C GLY A 181 1.27 -29.74 -2.39
N VAL A 182 2.56 -29.81 -2.01
CA VAL A 182 3.50 -28.69 -2.16
C VAL A 182 3.83 -28.53 -3.66
N PRO A 183 3.74 -27.31 -4.24
CA PRO A 183 4.14 -27.09 -5.64
C PRO A 183 5.60 -27.54 -5.85
N LYS A 184 5.82 -28.46 -6.81
CA LYS A 184 7.15 -28.98 -7.14
C LYS A 184 8.09 -27.90 -7.65
#